data_AF-A0A9D1Z5U3-F1
#
_entry.id   AF-A0A9D1Z5U3-F1
#
_cell.length_a   1.000
_cell.length_b   1.000
_cell.length_c   1.000
_cell.angle_alpha   90.00
_cell.angle_beta   90.00
_cell.angle_gamma   90.00
#
_symmetry.space_group_name_H-M   'P 1'
#
loop_
_entity.id
_entity.type
_entity.pdbx_description
1 polymer ?
#
loop_
_entity_poly.entity_id
_entity_poly.type
_entity_poly.pdbx_seq_one_letter_code
_entity_poly.pdbx_strand_id
1 'polypeptide(L)' 'MGLPSGKYIVEKEVCGTCAHYRQHYVLEAGQRFHPLWYGHCHVPRWGKHPAPDQTCPHWTPREPEPGE' A
#
# COMPACT_ATOMS: atom_id res chain seq x y z
N MET A 1 12.06 -14.81 31.65
CA MET A 1 11.69 -13.64 30.83
C MET A 1 10.74 -14.11 29.75
N GLY A 2 9.43 -13.96 29.97
CA GLY A 2 8.41 -14.38 29.00
C GLY A 2 8.23 -13.31 27.94
N LEU A 3 8.28 -13.68 26.66
CA LEU A 3 7.88 -12.78 25.57
C LEU A 3 6.38 -12.47 25.74
N PRO A 4 5.95 -11.20 25.61
CA PRO A 4 4.54 -10.87 25.68
C PRO A 4 3.79 -11.58 24.54
N SER A 5 2.69 -12.25 24.90
CA SER A 5 1.83 -13.00 23.97
C SER A 5 0.97 -12.05 23.12
N GLY A 6 1.62 -11.15 22.38
CA GLY A 6 1.01 -10.31 21.36
C GLY A 6 1.34 -10.86 19.97
N LYS A 7 0.34 -10.96 19.09
CA LYS A 7 0.60 -11.17 17.66
C LYS A 7 1.20 -9.88 17.11
N TYR A 8 2.49 -9.90 16.75
CA TYR A 8 3.10 -8.77 16.06
C TYR A 8 2.60 -8.76 14.62
N ILE A 9 1.83 -7.74 14.23
CA ILE A 9 1.59 -7.43 12.83
C ILE A 9 2.86 -6.73 12.35
N VAL A 10 3.65 -7.42 11.52
CA VAL A 10 4.84 -6.81 10.92
C VAL A 10 4.37 -6.07 9.69
N GLU A 11 4.45 -4.74 9.71
CA GLU A 11 4.22 -3.95 8.49
C GLU A 11 5.38 -4.23 7.52
N LYS A 12 5.04 -4.72 6.32
CA LYS A 12 6.04 -5.05 5.29
C LYS A 12 6.36 -3.78 4.50
N GLU A 13 7.63 -3.50 4.22
CA GLU A 13 8.06 -2.40 3.34
C GLU A 13 7.80 -2.73 1.86
N VAL A 14 6.57 -2.54 1.40
CA VAL A 14 6.14 -2.78 0.01
C VAL A 14 5.36 -1.59 -0.54
N CYS A 15 5.18 -1.54 -1.85
CA CYS A 15 4.42 -0.51 -2.55
C CYS A 15 3.02 -0.35 -1.94
N GLY A 16 2.32 -1.44 -1.62
CA GLY A 16 0.98 -1.38 -1.00
C GLY A 16 0.94 -0.58 0.31
N THR A 17 2.03 -0.59 1.09
CA THR A 17 2.18 0.15 2.36
C THR A 17 2.94 1.47 2.20
N CYS A 18 3.31 1.84 0.97
CA CYS A 18 4.06 3.06 0.67
C CYS A 18 3.13 4.27 0.50
N ALA A 19 3.55 5.43 1.02
CA ALA A 19 2.89 6.73 0.82
C ALA A 19 2.81 7.15 -0.65
N HIS A 20 3.74 6.66 -1.49
CA HIS A 20 3.79 7.03 -2.91
C HIS A 20 2.90 6.17 -3.82
N TYR A 21 2.37 5.06 -3.32
CA TYR A 21 1.55 4.14 -4.11
C TYR A 21 0.10 4.60 -4.19
N ARG A 22 -0.47 4.54 -5.39
CA ARG A 22 -1.87 4.85 -5.68
C ARG A 22 -2.55 3.61 -6.24
N GLN A 23 -3.51 3.09 -5.46
CA GLN A 23 -4.35 1.96 -5.84
C GLN A 23 -5.31 2.39 -6.96
N HIS A 24 -5.39 1.62 -8.04
CA HIS A 24 -6.43 1.84 -9.05
C HIS A 24 -7.75 1.23 -8.59
N TYR A 25 -8.84 1.90 -8.97
CA TYR A 25 -10.20 1.45 -8.75
C TYR A 25 -10.99 1.53 -10.05
N VAL A 26 -11.95 0.63 -10.21
CA VAL A 26 -13.00 0.74 -11.23
C VAL A 26 -14.31 1.10 -10.54
N LEU A 27 -15.16 1.85 -11.25
CA LEU A 27 -16.50 2.16 -10.79
C LEU A 27 -17.45 1.07 -11.31
N GLU A 28 -17.98 0.25 -10.41
CA GLU A 28 -19.01 -0.73 -10.75
C GLU A 28 -20.40 -0.07 -10.78
N ALA A 29 -21.36 -0.77 -11.41
CA ALA A 29 -22.76 -0.37 -11.38
C ALA A 29 -23.24 -0.23 -9.92
N GLY A 30 -23.92 0.88 -9.60
CA GLY A 30 -24.30 1.20 -8.22
C GLY A 30 -23.28 2.09 -7.47
N GLN A 31 -22.39 2.78 -8.19
CA GLN A 31 -21.46 3.78 -7.67
C GLN A 31 -20.46 3.23 -6.63
N ARG A 32 -20.12 1.95 -6.71
CA ARG A 32 -19.14 1.32 -5.82
C ARG A 32 -17.76 1.29 -6.49
N PHE A 33 -16.74 1.73 -5.76
CA PHE A 33 -15.35 1.61 -6.20
C PHE A 33 -14.79 0.24 -5.82
N HIS A 34 -14.27 -0.50 -6.80
CA HIS A 34 -13.63 -1.80 -6.61
C HIS A 34 -12.13 -1.70 -6.90
N PRO A 35 -11.25 -2.12 -5.97
CA PRO A 35 -9.82 -2.06 -6.17
C PRO A 35 -9.38 -3.06 -7.24
N LEU A 36 -8.50 -2.62 -8.13
CA LEU A 36 -7.82 -3.50 -9.07
C LEU A 36 -6.62 -4.19 -8.39
N TRP A 37 -6.14 -5.29 -8.97
CA TRP A 37 -4.95 -5.98 -8.46
C TRP A 37 -3.66 -5.15 -8.56
N TYR A 38 -3.69 -4.04 -9.31
CA TYR A 38 -2.54 -3.19 -9.58
C TYR A 38 -2.82 -1.71 -9.34
N GLY A 39 -1.75 -0.95 -9.17
CA GLY A 39 -1.75 0.50 -9.02
C GLY A 39 -0.58 1.13 -9.76
N HIS A 40 -0.09 2.25 -9.23
CA HIS A 40 1.15 2.85 -9.69
C HIS A 40 1.86 3.63 -8.57
N CYS A 41 3.19 3.74 -8.69
CA CYS A 41 3.98 4.70 -7.92
C CYS A 41 3.99 6.05 -8.64
N HIS A 42 3.72 7.14 -7.92
CA HIS A 42 3.75 8.48 -8.52
C HIS A 42 5.16 9.10 -8.58
N VAL A 43 6.17 8.47 -7.96
CA VAL A 43 7.56 8.97 -8.02
C VAL A 43 8.02 8.97 -9.49
N PRO A 44 8.48 10.11 -10.03
CA PRO A 44 8.87 10.22 -11.43
C PRO A 44 9.94 9.20 -11.81
N ARG A 45 9.85 8.69 -13.05
CA ARG A 45 10.82 7.77 -13.68
C ARG A 45 10.91 6.35 -13.10
N TRP A 46 10.32 6.05 -11.95
CA TRP A 46 10.30 4.68 -11.42
C TRP A 46 9.22 3.77 -12.00
N GLY A 47 8.46 4.31 -12.93
CA GLY A 47 7.66 3.49 -13.81
C GLY A 47 6.47 2.85 -13.11
N LYS A 48 5.68 2.22 -13.95
CA LYS A 48 4.40 1.58 -13.67
C LYS A 48 4.66 0.31 -12.83
N HIS A 49 5.14 0.42 -11.59
CA HIS A 49 5.19 -0.71 -10.65
C HIS A 49 3.74 -1.14 -10.40
N PRO A 50 3.27 -2.21 -11.05
CA PRO A 50 1.86 -2.52 -11.05
C PRO A 50 1.50 -3.21 -9.73
N ALA A 51 2.39 -4.05 -9.21
CA ALA A 51 2.04 -4.97 -8.14
C ALA A 51 2.33 -4.37 -6.74
N PRO A 52 1.35 -4.46 -5.81
CA PRO A 52 1.46 -3.86 -4.48
C PRO A 52 2.47 -4.58 -3.56
N ASP A 53 2.95 -5.76 -3.92
CA ASP A 53 3.88 -6.58 -3.13
C ASP A 53 5.37 -6.35 -3.46
N GLN A 54 5.66 -5.54 -4.47
CA GLN A 54 7.00 -5.07 -4.84
C GLN A 54 7.46 -3.91 -3.94
N THR A 55 8.71 -3.47 -4.03
CA THR A 55 9.23 -2.29 -3.31
C THR A 55 10.29 -1.56 -4.14
N CYS A 56 10.62 -0.32 -3.78
CA CYS A 56 11.67 0.47 -4.45
C CYS A 56 12.44 1.35 -3.44
N PRO A 57 13.60 1.93 -3.81
CA PRO A 57 14.41 2.76 -2.92
C PRO A 57 13.73 4.04 -2.39
N HIS A 58 12.57 4.41 -2.93
CA HIS A 58 11.79 5.57 -2.48
C HIS A 58 10.60 5.17 -1.59
N TRP A 59 10.60 3.94 -1.05
CA TRP A 59 9.56 3.54 -0.11
C TRP A 59 9.56 4.49 1.09
N THR A 60 8.36 4.95 1.45
CA THR A 60 8.11 5.83 2.59
C THR A 60 6.85 5.30 3.28
N PRO A 61 6.83 5.11 4.61
CA PRO A 61 5.64 4.64 5.31
C PRO A 61 4.46 5.60 5.08
N ARG A 62 3.24 5.07 5.03
CA ARG A 62 2.03 5.90 5.09
C ARG A 62 1.92 6.56 6.45
N GLU A 63 1.47 7.80 6.47
CA GLU A 63 1.06 8.43 7.71
C GLU A 63 -0.22 7.70 8.19
N PRO A 64 -0.32 7.34 9.48
CA PRO A 64 -1.55 6.75 10.00
C PRO A 64 -2.70 7.74 9.79
N GLU A 65 -3.82 7.26 9.25
CA GLU A 65 -5.02 8.08 9.14
C GLU A 65 -5.44 8.48 10.57
N PRO A 66 -5.90 9.72 10.82
CA PRO A 66 -6.33 10.13 12.14
C PRO A 66 -7.51 9.28 12.62
N GLY A 67 -7.28 8.32 13.52
CA GLY A 67 -8.32 7.56 14.22
C GLY A 67 -8.36 6.04 14.01
N GLU A 68 -7.31 5.41 13.47
CA GLU A 68 -7.14 3.94 13.47
C GLU A 68 -6.46 3.41 14.75
#